data_AF-E1ZU78-F1
#
_entry.id   AF-E1ZU78-F1
#
_cell.length_a   1.000
_cell.length_b   1.000
_cell.length_c   1.000
_cell.angle_alpha   90.00
_cell.angle_beta   90.00
_cell.angle_gamma   90.00
#
_symmetry.space_group_name_H-M   'P 1'
#
loop_
_entity.id
_entity.type
_entity.pdbx_description
1 polymer ?
#
loop_
_entity_poly.entity_id
_entity_poly.type
_entity_poly.pdbx_seq_one_letter_code
_entity_poly.pdbx_strand_id
1 'polypeptide(L)'
;SLAAEAASAAGAPRGAAAATLSPSRRLLVLCANLAAVRGRLLPAQYARWAALLQAGGGGRELQAAAAAAAAELEAVETRLAAAYIDRKQAVLDEAMEQLLFADGTAWEAAPPPVALRPAALDLVHAVVAVQAELAAVAPSLLAEALEELLLGTLDGFTQVLSQGVPPASPGGVLQLWLEAAFLLAAVGGLGGGSEVLAAAGRRLRAAADARLEAAVAAAAAGAAAGEEAAEQLAAWADGGQPTAAACRLRLEAMCEKAQAGARASLAPLQQLAAPRR
;
A
#
# COMPACT_ATOMS: atom_id res chain seq x y z
N SER A 1 -1.17 16.46 -2.57
CA SER A 1 -2.35 15.59 -2.65
C SER A 1 -2.59 15.10 -4.08
N LEU A 2 -3.11 13.87 -4.21
CA LEU A 2 -3.62 13.28 -5.46
C LEU A 2 -4.64 14.19 -6.18
N ALA A 3 -5.37 15.02 -5.43
CA ALA A 3 -6.27 16.03 -5.98
C ALA A 3 -5.55 17.12 -6.80
N ALA A 4 -4.32 17.51 -6.43
CA ALA A 4 -3.53 18.47 -7.19
C ALA A 4 -2.96 17.86 -8.50
N GLU A 5 -2.56 16.59 -8.46
CA GLU A 5 -2.12 15.87 -9.67
C GLU A 5 -3.30 15.54 -10.61
N ALA A 6 -4.49 15.25 -10.07
CA ALA A 6 -5.71 15.07 -10.84
C ALA A 6 -6.26 16.39 -11.43
N ALA A 7 -6.20 17.49 -10.67
CA ALA A 7 -6.60 18.82 -11.14
C ALA A 7 -5.73 19.33 -12.29
N SER A 8 -4.44 18.99 -12.31
CA SER A 8 -3.53 19.28 -13.43
C SER A 8 -3.95 18.58 -14.74
N ALA A 9 -4.69 17.48 -14.68
CA ALA A 9 -5.12 16.72 -15.86
C ALA A 9 -6.48 17.21 -16.43
N ALA A 10 -7.33 17.82 -15.61
CA ALA A 10 -8.69 18.19 -15.99
C ALA A 10 -8.84 19.58 -16.64
N GLY A 11 -7.82 20.45 -16.56
CA GLY A 11 -7.94 21.88 -16.90
C GLY A 11 -7.25 22.36 -18.18
N ALA A 12 -6.58 21.52 -18.97
CA ALA A 12 -5.79 22.00 -20.11
C ALA A 12 -6.59 22.03 -21.43
N PRO A 13 -6.58 23.16 -22.18
CA PRO A 13 -7.21 23.22 -23.49
C PRO A 13 -6.53 22.24 -24.46
N ARG A 14 -7.35 21.56 -25.27
CA ARG A 14 -6.91 20.58 -26.28
C ARG A 14 -6.11 21.27 -27.38
N GLY A 15 -4.80 21.36 -27.19
CA GLY A 15 -3.83 21.80 -28.19
C GLY A 15 -2.56 22.33 -27.55
N ALA A 16 -1.47 21.56 -27.63
CA ALA A 16 -0.09 21.95 -27.28
C ALA A 16 0.32 22.02 -25.79
N ALA A 17 -0.17 21.12 -24.94
CA ALA A 17 0.58 20.72 -23.74
C ALA A 17 1.11 19.30 -23.97
N ALA A 18 2.40 19.17 -24.29
CA ALA A 18 3.09 17.89 -24.11
C ALA A 18 2.83 17.47 -22.66
N ALA A 19 2.10 16.38 -22.44
CA ALA A 19 1.71 15.94 -21.11
C ALA A 19 2.96 15.83 -20.23
N THR A 20 3.18 16.83 -19.39
CA THR A 20 4.37 16.89 -18.55
C THR A 20 4.25 15.76 -17.55
N LEU A 21 5.11 14.75 -17.66
CA LEU A 21 5.14 13.63 -16.72
C LEU A 21 5.20 14.18 -15.29
N SER A 22 4.43 13.58 -14.37
CA SER A 22 4.52 13.89 -12.95
C SER A 22 5.94 13.60 -12.43
N PRO A 23 6.41 14.25 -11.36
CA PRO A 23 7.73 14.00 -10.80
C PRO A 23 7.98 12.52 -10.49
N SER A 24 7.01 11.82 -9.89
CA SER A 24 7.10 10.38 -9.60
C SER A 24 7.27 9.55 -10.87
N ARG A 25 6.49 9.86 -11.91
CA ARG A 25 6.58 9.15 -13.19
C ARG A 25 7.91 9.42 -13.90
N ARG A 26 8.49 10.63 -13.76
CA ARG A 26 9.84 10.92 -14.26
C ARG A 26 10.90 10.06 -13.57
N LEU A 27 10.82 9.87 -12.26
CA LEU A 27 11.74 8.99 -11.52
C LEU A 27 11.68 7.56 -12.07
N LEU A 28 10.47 7.00 -12.24
CA LEU A 28 10.31 5.65 -12.77
C LEU A 28 10.82 5.52 -14.22
N VAL A 29 10.56 6.50 -15.07
CA VAL A 29 11.08 6.51 -16.45
C VAL A 29 12.60 6.56 -16.46
N LEU A 30 13.21 7.34 -15.56
CA LEU A 30 14.67 7.38 -15.42
C LEU A 30 15.22 6.02 -14.94
N CYS A 31 14.59 5.38 -13.95
CA CYS A 31 14.97 4.03 -13.54
C CYS A 31 14.88 3.03 -14.69
N ALA A 32 13.76 3.00 -15.42
CA ALA A 32 13.57 2.10 -16.56
C ALA A 32 14.61 2.35 -17.67
N ASN A 33 14.95 3.62 -17.94
CA ASN A 33 15.99 3.97 -18.90
C ASN A 33 17.38 3.52 -18.44
N LEU A 34 17.72 3.72 -17.16
CA LEU A 34 19.00 3.26 -16.60
C LEU A 34 19.12 1.74 -16.65
N ALA A 35 18.06 1.02 -16.29
CA ALA A 35 18.01 -0.44 -16.41
C ALA A 35 18.22 -0.89 -17.86
N ALA A 36 17.61 -0.21 -18.84
CA ALA A 36 17.80 -0.49 -20.26
C ALA A 36 19.23 -0.16 -20.73
N VAL A 37 19.81 0.94 -20.27
CA VAL A 37 21.19 1.32 -20.58
C VAL A 37 22.15 0.28 -20.01
N ARG A 38 22.05 -0.04 -18.73
CA ARG A 38 22.91 -0.99 -18.02
C ARG A 38 22.78 -2.41 -18.55
N GLY A 39 21.55 -2.87 -18.82
CA GLY A 39 21.28 -4.24 -19.24
C GLY A 39 21.46 -4.52 -20.74
N ARG A 40 21.39 -3.49 -21.61
CA ARG A 40 21.44 -3.70 -23.07
C ARG A 40 22.45 -2.81 -23.77
N LEU A 41 22.33 -1.49 -23.60
CA LEU A 41 23.12 -0.55 -24.39
C LEU A 41 24.60 -0.61 -24.02
N LEU A 42 24.90 -0.63 -22.72
CA LEU A 42 26.27 -0.61 -22.21
C LEU A 42 27.02 -1.90 -22.63
N PRO A 43 26.49 -3.12 -22.41
CA PRO A 43 27.09 -4.34 -22.95
C PRO A 43 27.27 -4.34 -24.47
N ALA A 44 26.28 -3.86 -25.23
CA ALA A 44 26.35 -3.82 -26.69
C ALA A 44 27.44 -2.87 -27.20
N GLN A 45 27.59 -1.70 -26.56
CA GLN A 45 28.67 -0.77 -26.88
C GLN A 45 30.03 -1.38 -26.55
N TYR A 46 30.18 -1.98 -25.36
CA TYR A 46 31.44 -2.61 -24.97
C TYR A 46 31.83 -3.77 -25.89
N ALA A 47 30.88 -4.62 -26.29
CA ALA A 47 31.15 -5.70 -27.25
C ALA A 47 31.65 -5.15 -28.60
N ARG A 48 31.07 -4.05 -29.09
CA ARG A 48 31.48 -3.40 -30.33
C ARG A 48 32.88 -2.81 -30.25
N TRP A 49 33.23 -2.14 -29.15
CA TRP A 49 34.55 -1.54 -28.97
C TRP A 49 35.62 -2.56 -28.59
N ALA A 50 35.25 -3.64 -27.90
CA ALA A 50 36.18 -4.72 -27.54
C ALA A 50 36.86 -5.30 -28.78
N ALA A 51 36.10 -5.57 -29.85
CA ALA A 51 36.67 -6.06 -31.11
C ALA A 51 37.71 -5.10 -31.74
N LEU A 52 37.53 -3.79 -31.56
CA LEU A 52 38.46 -2.77 -32.08
C LEU A 52 39.69 -2.58 -31.18
N LEU A 53 39.53 -2.73 -29.87
CA LEU A 53 40.57 -2.48 -28.87
C LEU A 53 41.42 -3.73 -28.54
N GLN A 54 40.92 -4.94 -28.79
CA GLN A 54 41.70 -6.17 -28.63
C GLN A 54 42.89 -6.27 -29.59
N ALA A 55 42.90 -5.54 -30.70
CA ALA A 55 44.06 -5.41 -31.57
C ALA A 55 45.27 -4.72 -30.90
N GLY A 56 45.07 -4.06 -29.75
CA GLY A 56 46.11 -3.34 -28.99
C GLY A 56 46.37 -3.85 -27.56
N GLY A 57 45.81 -4.99 -27.14
CA GLY A 57 46.11 -5.64 -25.84
C GLY A 57 45.34 -5.12 -24.60
N GLY A 58 44.45 -4.14 -24.71
CA GLY A 58 43.77 -3.47 -23.59
C GLY A 58 42.46 -4.10 -23.06
N GLY A 59 42.15 -5.37 -23.36
CA GLY A 59 40.83 -5.96 -23.08
C GLY A 59 40.41 -5.97 -21.60
N ARG A 60 41.37 -6.07 -20.67
CA ARG A 60 41.09 -6.04 -19.22
C ARG A 60 40.69 -4.66 -18.71
N GLU A 61 41.34 -3.61 -19.21
CA GLU A 61 41.02 -2.22 -18.84
C GLU A 61 39.63 -1.82 -19.33
N LEU A 62 39.26 -2.24 -20.54
CA LEU A 62 37.93 -2.02 -21.08
C LEU A 62 36.84 -2.72 -20.23
N GLN A 63 37.08 -3.95 -19.81
CA GLN A 63 36.17 -4.69 -18.94
C GLN A 63 36.05 -4.03 -17.56
N ALA A 64 37.16 -3.53 -17.01
CA ALA A 64 37.15 -2.79 -15.74
C ALA A 64 36.36 -1.47 -15.84
N ALA A 65 36.55 -0.71 -16.94
CA ALA A 65 35.78 0.50 -17.20
C ALA A 65 34.28 0.20 -17.37
N ALA A 66 33.93 -0.92 -18.02
CA ALA A 66 32.55 -1.36 -18.17
C ALA A 66 31.89 -1.69 -16.84
N ALA A 67 32.59 -2.43 -15.98
CA ALA A 67 32.11 -2.76 -14.65
C ALA A 67 31.93 -1.49 -13.80
N ALA A 68 32.89 -0.55 -13.85
CA ALA A 68 32.80 0.72 -13.14
C ALA A 68 31.59 1.56 -13.61
N ALA A 69 31.39 1.69 -14.93
CA ALA A 69 30.24 2.41 -15.47
C ALA A 69 28.90 1.74 -15.11
N ALA A 70 28.84 0.40 -15.13
CA ALA A 70 27.66 -0.34 -14.71
C ALA A 70 27.35 -0.12 -13.22
N ALA A 71 28.37 -0.13 -12.35
CA ALA A 71 28.22 0.13 -10.92
C ALA A 71 27.73 1.56 -10.62
N GLU A 72 28.24 2.56 -11.33
CA GLU A 72 27.76 3.95 -11.20
C GLU A 72 26.30 4.09 -11.63
N LEU A 73 25.89 3.44 -12.73
CA LEU A 73 24.50 3.44 -13.18
C LEU A 73 23.57 2.77 -12.17
N GLU A 74 24.01 1.66 -11.57
CA GLU A 74 23.28 0.97 -10.51
C GLU A 74 23.13 1.85 -9.26
N ALA A 75 24.19 2.55 -8.83
CA ALA A 75 24.13 3.49 -7.72
C ALA A 75 23.19 4.69 -7.99
N VAL A 76 23.05 5.12 -9.25
CA VAL A 76 22.03 6.12 -9.63
C VAL A 76 20.63 5.51 -9.62
N GLU A 77 20.45 4.30 -10.14
CA GLU A 77 19.18 3.56 -10.15
C GLU A 77 18.63 3.38 -8.73
N THR A 78 19.46 2.94 -7.78
CA THR A 78 19.08 2.79 -6.36
C THR A 78 18.63 4.12 -5.74
N ARG A 79 19.34 5.23 -6.00
CA ARG A 79 18.96 6.55 -5.48
C ARG A 79 17.64 7.06 -6.05
N LEU A 80 17.38 6.79 -7.32
CA LEU A 80 16.11 7.17 -7.96
C LEU A 80 14.96 6.30 -7.46
N ALA A 81 15.18 5.00 -7.25
CA ALA A 81 14.20 4.11 -6.64
C ALA A 81 13.86 4.55 -5.21
N ALA A 82 14.86 4.83 -4.38
CA ALA A 82 14.65 5.37 -3.03
C ALA A 82 13.85 6.68 -3.05
N ALA A 83 14.21 7.64 -3.91
CA ALA A 83 13.46 8.90 -4.03
C ALA A 83 12.01 8.70 -4.50
N TYR A 84 11.75 7.67 -5.31
CA TYR A 84 10.39 7.29 -5.70
C TYR A 84 9.64 6.69 -4.50
N ILE A 85 10.26 5.77 -3.77
CA ILE A 85 9.70 5.12 -2.58
C ILE A 85 9.37 6.18 -1.52
N ASP A 86 10.29 7.06 -1.15
CA ASP A 86 10.04 8.15 -0.19
C ASP A 86 8.82 8.99 -0.57
N ARG A 87 8.72 9.34 -1.86
CA ARG A 87 7.61 10.16 -2.37
C ARG A 87 6.28 9.42 -2.36
N LYS A 88 6.28 8.11 -2.61
CA LYS A 88 5.06 7.29 -2.54
C LYS A 88 4.70 6.95 -1.11
N GLN A 89 5.67 6.75 -0.23
CA GLN A 89 5.44 6.56 1.19
C GLN A 89 4.71 7.77 1.77
N ALA A 90 5.14 9.00 1.45
CA ALA A 90 4.43 10.20 1.87
C ALA A 90 2.95 10.27 1.42
N VAL A 91 2.62 9.71 0.24
CA VAL A 91 1.22 9.63 -0.23
C VAL A 91 0.42 8.60 0.56
N LEU A 92 1.05 7.46 0.89
CA LEU A 92 0.42 6.42 1.72
C LEU A 92 0.25 6.89 3.16
N ASP A 93 1.23 7.63 3.69
CA ASP A 93 1.17 8.26 5.01
C ASP A 93 0.05 9.30 5.07
N GLU A 94 -0.10 10.15 4.04
CA GLU A 94 -1.24 11.09 3.94
C GLU A 94 -2.59 10.35 3.94
N ALA A 95 -2.72 9.25 3.18
CA ALA A 95 -3.94 8.45 3.16
C ALA A 95 -4.20 7.74 4.50
N MET A 96 -3.14 7.29 5.18
CA MET A 96 -3.21 6.70 6.51
C MET A 96 -3.61 7.74 7.57
N GLU A 97 -3.10 8.97 7.46
CA GLU A 97 -3.48 10.10 8.32
C GLU A 97 -4.95 10.48 8.12
N GLN A 98 -5.43 10.49 6.87
CA GLN A 98 -6.85 10.66 6.58
C GLN A 98 -7.69 9.56 7.24
N LEU A 99 -7.31 8.30 7.07
CA LEU A 99 -8.00 7.16 7.66
C LEU A 99 -8.12 7.26 9.18
N LEU A 100 -7.02 7.62 9.85
CA LEU A 100 -6.91 7.52 11.30
C LEU A 100 -7.31 8.81 12.02
N PHE A 101 -7.14 9.98 11.41
CA PHE A 101 -7.22 11.25 12.13
C PHE A 101 -8.00 12.35 11.40
N ALA A 102 -7.90 12.43 10.07
CA ALA A 102 -8.35 13.62 9.35
C ALA A 102 -9.66 13.46 8.55
N ASP A 103 -10.27 12.27 8.51
CA ASP A 103 -11.57 12.06 7.84
C ASP A 103 -12.79 12.57 8.63
N GLY A 104 -12.58 13.12 9.84
CA GLY A 104 -13.63 13.66 10.70
C GLY A 104 -14.33 12.63 11.58
N THR A 105 -13.85 11.39 11.63
CA THR A 105 -14.43 10.35 12.49
C THR A 105 -14.18 10.63 13.97
N ALA A 106 -15.25 10.78 14.74
CA ALA A 106 -15.19 10.89 16.21
C ALA A 106 -15.02 9.50 16.83
N TRP A 107 -13.78 8.98 16.83
CA TRP A 107 -13.46 7.61 17.27
C TRP A 107 -13.99 7.24 18.66
N GLU A 108 -13.93 8.17 19.61
CA GLU A 108 -14.42 8.01 20.99
C GLU A 108 -15.94 7.81 21.10
N ALA A 109 -16.69 8.15 20.04
CA ALA A 109 -18.15 8.02 19.96
C ALA A 109 -18.61 7.30 18.68
N ALA A 110 -17.69 6.63 17.98
CA ALA A 110 -17.98 5.99 16.72
C ALA A 110 -19.01 4.86 16.89
N PRO A 111 -20.04 4.79 16.03
CA PRO A 111 -20.99 3.68 16.05
C PRO A 111 -20.29 2.38 15.60
N PRO A 112 -20.90 1.21 15.87
CA PRO A 112 -20.39 -0.05 15.33
C PRO A 112 -20.38 -0.05 13.79
N PRO A 113 -19.46 -0.79 13.17
CA PRO A 113 -19.29 -0.80 11.72
C PRO A 113 -20.53 -1.36 11.02
N VAL A 114 -20.95 -0.67 9.96
CA VAL A 114 -21.93 -1.13 8.98
C VAL A 114 -21.29 -1.43 7.62
N ALA A 115 -20.19 -0.76 7.31
CA ALA A 115 -19.41 -0.89 6.09
C ALA A 115 -18.00 -0.32 6.31
N LEU A 116 -17.13 -0.46 5.32
CA LEU A 116 -15.84 0.24 5.28
C LEU A 116 -16.08 1.75 5.09
N ARG A 117 -15.29 2.58 5.78
CA ARG A 117 -15.30 4.02 5.54
C ARG A 117 -14.64 4.35 4.20
N PRO A 118 -15.04 5.45 3.53
CA PRO A 118 -14.38 5.91 2.31
C PRO A 118 -12.86 6.07 2.46
N ALA A 119 -12.39 6.58 3.60
CA ALA A 119 -10.96 6.76 3.84
C ALA A 119 -10.16 5.43 3.81
N ALA A 120 -10.77 4.31 4.21
CA ALA A 120 -10.14 2.99 4.13
C ALA A 120 -10.03 2.51 2.67
N LEU A 121 -11.04 2.81 1.85
CA LEU A 121 -11.01 2.55 0.42
C LEU A 121 -9.96 3.42 -0.27
N ASP A 122 -9.83 4.69 0.13
CA ASP A 122 -8.85 5.62 -0.43
C ASP A 122 -7.41 5.17 -0.17
N LEU A 123 -7.10 4.67 1.03
CA LEU A 123 -5.80 4.06 1.31
C LEU A 123 -5.53 2.85 0.39
N VAL A 124 -6.50 1.93 0.25
CA VAL A 124 -6.35 0.78 -0.65
C VAL A 124 -6.20 1.22 -2.11
N HIS A 125 -6.96 2.21 -2.55
CA HIS A 125 -6.83 2.77 -3.90
C HIS A 125 -5.46 3.42 -4.12
N ALA A 126 -4.90 4.11 -3.12
CA ALA A 126 -3.56 4.68 -3.20
C ALA A 126 -2.50 3.58 -3.38
N VAL A 127 -2.59 2.49 -2.61
CA VAL A 127 -1.72 1.32 -2.74
C VAL A 127 -1.84 0.68 -4.14
N VAL A 128 -3.07 0.45 -4.61
CA VAL A 128 -3.31 -0.13 -5.95
C VAL A 128 -2.80 0.79 -7.06
N ALA A 129 -2.96 2.11 -6.92
CA ALA A 129 -2.47 3.08 -7.89
C ALA A 129 -0.94 3.04 -8.00
N VAL A 130 -0.23 2.93 -6.87
CA VAL A 130 1.24 2.76 -6.84
C VAL A 130 1.66 1.46 -7.52
N GLN A 131 0.99 0.36 -7.22
CA GLN A 131 1.27 -0.94 -7.86
C GLN A 131 1.07 -0.87 -9.37
N ALA A 132 -0.03 -0.26 -9.83
CA ALA A 132 -0.33 -0.12 -11.25
C ALA A 132 0.69 0.78 -11.96
N GLU A 133 1.13 1.87 -11.32
CA GLU A 133 2.16 2.76 -11.86
C GLU A 133 3.51 2.04 -12.02
N LEU A 134 3.96 1.32 -10.99
CA LEU A 134 5.18 0.51 -11.04
C LEU A 134 5.11 -0.56 -12.14
N ALA A 135 4.02 -1.31 -12.20
CA ALA A 135 3.83 -2.36 -13.19
C ALA A 135 3.85 -1.81 -14.63
N ALA A 136 3.32 -0.60 -14.84
CA ALA A 136 3.26 0.02 -16.16
C ALA A 136 4.58 0.65 -16.61
N VAL A 137 5.37 1.22 -15.70
CA VAL A 137 6.54 2.06 -16.06
C VAL A 137 7.87 1.38 -15.75
N ALA A 138 7.98 0.70 -14.61
CA ALA A 138 9.23 0.10 -14.14
C ALA A 138 8.95 -1.27 -13.49
N PRO A 139 8.49 -2.28 -14.26
CA PRO A 139 8.10 -3.58 -13.71
C PRO A 139 9.26 -4.32 -13.01
N SER A 140 10.51 -4.01 -13.34
CA SER A 140 11.69 -4.56 -12.66
C SER A 140 11.82 -4.09 -11.20
N LEU A 141 11.28 -2.92 -10.85
CA LEU A 141 11.27 -2.38 -9.49
C LEU A 141 10.01 -2.77 -8.70
N LEU A 142 9.03 -3.40 -9.36
CA LEU A 142 7.71 -3.60 -8.79
C LEU A 142 7.75 -4.36 -7.47
N ALA A 143 8.47 -5.48 -7.40
CA ALA A 143 8.49 -6.33 -6.22
C ALA A 143 9.14 -5.63 -5.01
N GLU A 144 10.34 -5.09 -5.20
CA GLU A 144 11.12 -4.44 -4.14
C GLU A 144 10.46 -3.15 -3.64
N ALA A 145 10.09 -2.25 -4.56
CA ALA A 145 9.48 -0.97 -4.18
C ALA A 145 8.11 -1.15 -3.53
N LEU A 146 7.30 -2.10 -4.01
CA LEU A 146 5.99 -2.37 -3.42
C LEU A 146 6.14 -3.04 -2.04
N GLU A 147 7.09 -3.94 -1.85
CA GLU A 147 7.36 -4.54 -0.55
C GLU A 147 7.74 -3.48 0.49
N GLU A 148 8.67 -2.58 0.17
CA GLU A 148 9.10 -1.53 1.09
C GLU A 148 7.96 -0.58 1.47
N LEU A 149 7.18 -0.13 0.49
CA LEU A 149 6.03 0.76 0.71
C LEU A 149 4.93 0.09 1.56
N LEU A 150 4.64 -1.18 1.29
CA LEU A 150 3.64 -1.93 2.04
C LEU A 150 4.12 -2.22 3.46
N LEU A 151 5.40 -2.52 3.65
CA LEU A 151 5.99 -2.71 4.96
C LEU A 151 5.87 -1.44 5.80
N GLY A 152 6.26 -0.28 5.27
CA GLY A 152 6.14 1.01 5.95
C GLY A 152 4.69 1.34 6.34
N THR A 153 3.75 1.10 5.42
CA THR A 153 2.31 1.32 5.64
C THR A 153 1.76 0.41 6.76
N LEU A 154 2.09 -0.89 6.72
CA LEU A 154 1.62 -1.86 7.72
C LEU A 154 2.24 -1.59 9.11
N ASP A 155 3.52 -1.24 9.17
CA ASP A 155 4.21 -0.96 10.42
C ASP A 155 3.72 0.36 11.05
N GLY A 156 3.46 1.39 10.24
CA GLY A 156 2.84 2.63 10.70
C GLY A 156 1.45 2.38 11.32
N PHE A 157 0.59 1.61 10.63
CA PHE A 157 -0.73 1.28 11.17
C PHE A 157 -0.63 0.41 12.44
N THR A 158 0.28 -0.57 12.45
CA THR A 158 0.53 -1.42 13.63
C THR A 158 0.95 -0.58 14.84
N GLN A 159 1.84 0.39 14.64
CA GLN A 159 2.33 1.27 15.68
C GLN A 159 1.18 2.09 16.26
N VAL A 160 0.34 2.69 15.42
CA VAL A 160 -0.83 3.47 15.86
C VAL A 160 -1.79 2.61 16.68
N LEU A 161 -2.13 1.40 16.18
CA LEU A 161 -3.03 0.50 16.90
C LEU A 161 -2.44 0.06 18.25
N SER A 162 -1.15 -0.28 18.30
CA SER A 162 -0.47 -0.73 19.52
C SER A 162 -0.34 0.37 20.58
N GLN A 163 -0.30 1.63 20.16
CA GLN A 163 -0.28 2.77 21.08
C GLN A 163 -1.67 3.16 21.60
N GLY A 164 -2.75 2.51 21.12
CA GLY A 164 -4.12 2.86 21.49
C GLY A 164 -4.59 4.20 20.90
N VAL A 165 -3.91 4.69 19.86
CA VAL A 165 -4.23 5.95 19.18
C VAL A 165 -5.01 5.63 17.89
N PRO A 166 -5.95 6.48 17.44
CA PRO A 166 -6.69 7.45 18.25
C PRO A 166 -7.48 6.74 19.36
N PRO A 167 -7.73 7.34 20.54
CA PRO A 167 -8.66 6.75 21.52
C PRO A 167 -10.01 6.44 20.84
N ALA A 168 -10.60 5.28 21.13
CA ALA A 168 -11.76 4.78 20.40
C ALA A 168 -12.78 4.12 21.34
N SER A 169 -14.05 4.39 21.07
CA SER A 169 -15.19 3.62 21.57
C SER A 169 -15.11 2.16 21.13
N PRO A 170 -15.89 1.25 21.72
CA PRO A 170 -16.00 -0.11 21.20
C PRO A 170 -16.40 -0.16 19.71
N GLY A 171 -17.36 0.67 19.29
CA GLY A 171 -17.72 0.80 17.87
C GLY A 171 -16.54 1.23 16.99
N GLY A 172 -15.76 2.21 17.45
CA GLY A 172 -14.53 2.64 16.79
C GLY A 172 -13.46 1.53 16.69
N VAL A 173 -13.28 0.74 17.75
CA VAL A 173 -12.36 -0.40 17.74
C VAL A 173 -12.81 -1.47 16.73
N LEU A 174 -14.10 -1.78 16.68
CA LEU A 174 -14.66 -2.69 15.67
C LEU A 174 -14.41 -2.17 14.24
N GLN A 175 -14.58 -0.87 14.00
CA GLN A 175 -14.33 -0.24 12.70
C GLN A 175 -12.84 -0.30 12.33
N LEU A 176 -11.92 0.05 13.23
CA LEU A 176 -10.47 -0.05 13.00
C LEU A 176 -10.05 -1.48 12.68
N TRP A 177 -10.62 -2.45 13.39
CA TRP A 177 -10.35 -3.87 13.15
C TRP A 177 -10.80 -4.28 11.75
N LEU A 178 -12.01 -3.90 11.33
CA LEU A 178 -12.55 -4.21 10.00
C LEU A 178 -11.64 -3.65 8.89
N GLU A 179 -11.20 -2.41 9.05
CA GLU A 179 -10.38 -1.71 8.07
C GLU A 179 -8.95 -2.26 8.01
N ALA A 180 -8.37 -2.62 9.15
CA ALA A 180 -7.09 -3.33 9.19
C ALA A 180 -7.19 -4.69 8.48
N ALA A 181 -8.26 -5.46 8.74
CA ALA A 181 -8.48 -6.74 8.06
C ALA A 181 -8.66 -6.58 6.55
N PHE A 182 -9.36 -5.53 6.12
CA PHE A 182 -9.55 -5.24 4.69
C PHE A 182 -8.24 -4.84 4.01
N LEU A 183 -7.44 -3.97 4.64
CA LEU A 183 -6.11 -3.61 4.15
C LEU A 183 -5.21 -4.84 4.02
N LEU A 184 -5.18 -5.72 5.02
CA LEU A 184 -4.39 -6.95 4.99
C LEU A 184 -4.79 -7.86 3.82
N ALA A 185 -6.08 -7.97 3.53
CA ALA A 185 -6.55 -8.75 2.39
C ALA A 185 -6.16 -8.12 1.05
N ALA A 186 -6.20 -6.78 0.95
CA ALA A 186 -5.74 -6.07 -0.23
C ALA A 186 -4.23 -6.28 -0.43
N VAL A 187 -3.43 -6.12 0.63
CA VAL A 187 -1.98 -6.33 0.61
C VAL A 187 -1.62 -7.77 0.27
N GLY A 188 -2.33 -8.76 0.81
CA GLY A 188 -2.12 -10.17 0.49
C GLY A 188 -2.33 -10.51 -0.99
N GLY A 189 -3.18 -9.74 -1.69
CA GLY A 189 -3.34 -9.85 -3.14
C GLY A 189 -2.24 -9.20 -3.98
N LEU A 190 -1.45 -8.30 -3.38
CA LEU A 190 -0.45 -7.47 -4.09
C LEU A 190 0.98 -7.91 -3.80
N GLY A 191 1.30 -8.25 -2.55
CA GLY A 191 2.66 -8.54 -2.06
C GLY A 191 3.09 -10.00 -2.18
N GLY A 192 2.69 -10.68 -3.26
CA GLY A 192 2.79 -12.13 -3.45
C GLY A 192 3.99 -12.80 -2.76
N GLY A 193 3.70 -13.68 -1.79
CA GLY A 193 4.66 -14.62 -1.20
C GLY A 193 5.75 -14.04 -0.28
N SER A 194 5.84 -12.72 -0.10
CA SER A 194 6.85 -12.12 0.79
C SER A 194 6.62 -12.51 2.25
N GLU A 195 7.63 -13.16 2.86
CA GLU A 195 7.59 -13.52 4.27
C GLU A 195 7.64 -12.28 5.18
N VAL A 196 8.35 -11.23 4.74
CA VAL A 196 8.46 -9.97 5.47
C VAL A 196 7.10 -9.28 5.55
N LEU A 197 6.38 -9.17 4.43
CA LEU A 197 5.01 -8.65 4.42
C LEU A 197 4.05 -9.54 5.20
N ALA A 198 4.20 -10.85 5.12
CA ALA A 198 3.39 -11.77 5.91
C ALA A 198 3.63 -11.57 7.42
N ALA A 199 4.86 -11.32 7.84
CA ALA A 199 5.21 -11.02 9.23
C ALA A 199 4.66 -9.66 9.69
N ALA A 200 4.78 -8.61 8.87
CA ALA A 200 4.15 -7.32 9.13
C ALA A 200 2.62 -7.43 9.24
N GLY A 201 2.00 -8.22 8.35
CA GLY A 201 0.57 -8.46 8.39
C GLY A 201 0.11 -9.18 9.66
N ARG A 202 0.88 -10.16 10.13
CA ARG A 202 0.62 -10.81 11.42
C ARG A 202 0.74 -9.85 12.60
N ARG A 203 1.72 -8.93 12.58
CA ARG A 203 1.88 -7.89 13.63
C ARG A 203 0.68 -6.94 13.65
N LEU A 204 0.24 -6.46 12.49
CA LEU A 204 -0.95 -5.61 12.39
C LEU A 204 -2.21 -6.31 12.91
N ARG A 205 -2.40 -7.57 12.50
CA ARG A 205 -3.53 -8.39 12.96
C ARG A 205 -3.51 -8.59 14.47
N ALA A 206 -2.35 -8.91 15.04
CA ALA A 206 -2.19 -9.08 16.49
C ALA A 206 -2.49 -7.77 17.25
N ALA A 207 -2.05 -6.62 16.74
CA ALA A 207 -2.36 -5.32 17.35
C ALA A 207 -3.86 -5.00 17.31
N ALA A 208 -4.54 -5.29 16.20
CA ALA A 208 -5.99 -5.13 16.07
C ALA A 208 -6.74 -6.07 17.02
N ASP A 209 -6.34 -7.35 17.09
CA ASP A 209 -6.94 -8.36 17.95
C ASP A 209 -6.79 -8.00 19.45
N ALA A 210 -5.58 -7.58 19.87
CA ALA A 210 -5.34 -7.15 21.25
C ALA A 210 -6.22 -5.96 21.65
N ARG A 211 -6.41 -5.01 20.74
CA ARG A 211 -7.25 -3.83 20.98
C ARG A 211 -8.73 -4.18 21.06
N LEU A 212 -9.21 -5.10 20.22
CA LEU A 212 -10.55 -5.65 20.29
C LEU A 212 -10.79 -6.39 21.61
N GLU A 213 -9.83 -7.22 22.03
CA GLU A 213 -9.90 -7.95 23.30
C GLU A 213 -9.96 -7.00 24.49
N ALA A 214 -9.15 -5.94 24.49
CA ALA A 214 -9.20 -4.90 25.52
C ALA A 214 -10.56 -4.18 25.55
N ALA A 215 -11.13 -3.84 24.39
CA ALA A 215 -12.44 -3.18 24.31
C ALA A 215 -13.58 -4.07 24.81
N VAL A 216 -13.57 -5.36 24.46
CA VAL A 216 -14.56 -6.33 24.94
C VAL A 216 -14.43 -6.56 26.44
N ALA A 217 -13.20 -6.66 26.97
CA ALA A 217 -12.97 -6.81 28.40
C ALA A 217 -13.44 -5.58 29.19
N ALA A 218 -13.16 -4.38 28.70
CA ALA A 218 -13.63 -3.13 29.30
C ALA A 218 -15.15 -3.05 29.32
N ALA A 219 -15.81 -3.38 28.21
CA ALA A 219 -17.27 -3.40 28.12
C ALA A 219 -17.91 -4.46 29.04
N ALA A 220 -17.29 -5.64 29.17
CA ALA A 220 -17.76 -6.66 30.10
C ALA A 220 -17.68 -6.21 31.56
N ALA A 221 -16.63 -5.44 31.92
CA ALA A 221 -16.51 -4.84 33.25
C ALA A 221 -17.53 -3.71 33.49
N GLY A 222 -17.74 -2.85 32.48
CA GLY A 222 -18.69 -1.73 32.53
C GLY A 222 -20.17 -2.15 32.44
N ALA A 223 -20.47 -3.36 31.97
CA ALA A 223 -21.84 -3.88 31.86
C ALA A 223 -22.59 -3.89 33.20
N ALA A 224 -21.90 -4.11 34.32
CA ALA A 224 -22.51 -4.07 35.65
C ALA A 224 -22.92 -2.64 36.07
N ALA A 225 -22.34 -1.61 35.44
CA ALA A 225 -22.60 -0.20 35.71
C ALA A 225 -23.55 0.46 34.69
N GLY A 226 -24.03 -0.28 33.69
CA GLY A 226 -24.90 0.26 32.63
C GLY A 226 -24.18 1.24 31.69
N GLU A 227 -22.89 1.03 31.45
CA GLU A 227 -22.12 1.89 30.56
C GLU A 227 -22.56 1.74 29.10
N GLU A 228 -22.69 2.87 28.40
CA GLU A 228 -23.10 2.96 26.98
C GLU A 228 -22.23 2.08 26.06
N ALA A 229 -20.94 1.93 26.39
CA ALA A 229 -19.99 1.06 25.70
C ALA A 229 -20.41 -0.43 25.73
N ALA A 230 -20.96 -0.90 26.86
CA ALA A 230 -21.41 -2.28 27.01
C ALA A 230 -22.71 -2.52 26.24
N GLU A 231 -23.63 -1.56 26.27
CA GLU A 231 -24.87 -1.61 25.50
C GLU A 231 -24.61 -1.62 24.00
N GLN A 232 -23.67 -0.78 23.53
CA GLN A 232 -23.30 -0.69 22.13
C GLN A 232 -22.75 -2.03 21.60
N LEU A 233 -21.84 -2.68 22.35
CA LEU A 233 -21.30 -3.99 21.97
C LEU A 233 -22.34 -5.10 22.06
N ALA A 234 -23.19 -5.12 23.10
CA ALA A 234 -24.24 -6.12 23.24
C ALA A 234 -25.29 -6.00 22.13
N ALA A 235 -25.70 -4.77 21.78
CA ALA A 235 -26.61 -4.51 20.67
C ALA A 235 -26.03 -4.98 19.33
N TRP A 236 -24.73 -4.75 19.10
CA TRP A 236 -24.05 -5.21 17.89
C TRP A 236 -23.81 -6.73 17.88
N ALA A 237 -23.72 -7.38 19.05
CA ALA A 237 -23.65 -8.84 19.20
C ALA A 237 -25.03 -9.52 19.22
N ASP A 238 -26.07 -8.86 18.68
CA ASP A 238 -27.45 -9.34 18.62
C ASP A 238 -28.03 -9.75 20.00
N GLY A 239 -27.65 -9.06 21.07
CA GLY A 239 -28.16 -9.23 22.43
C GLY A 239 -27.50 -10.35 23.24
N GLY A 240 -26.51 -11.06 22.68
CA GLY A 240 -25.67 -12.00 23.42
C GLY A 240 -24.56 -11.30 24.23
N GLN A 241 -23.88 -12.03 25.12
CA GLN A 241 -22.66 -11.52 25.74
C GLN A 241 -21.58 -11.35 24.65
N PRO A 242 -21.10 -10.11 24.40
CA PRO A 242 -20.10 -9.89 23.36
C PRO A 242 -18.79 -10.56 23.78
N THR A 243 -18.31 -11.50 22.95
CA THR A 243 -16.97 -12.07 23.08
C THR A 243 -16.10 -11.57 21.94
N ALA A 244 -14.79 -11.42 22.17
CA ALA A 244 -13.86 -11.02 21.12
C ALA A 244 -13.90 -11.99 19.92
N ALA A 245 -14.06 -13.29 20.18
CA ALA A 245 -14.20 -14.30 19.14
C ALA A 245 -15.46 -14.11 18.27
N ALA A 246 -16.61 -13.86 18.88
CA ALA A 246 -17.85 -13.58 18.15
C ALA A 246 -17.73 -12.30 17.32
N CYS A 247 -17.10 -11.27 17.88
CA CYS A 247 -16.88 -10.02 17.18
C CYS A 247 -15.98 -10.21 15.96
N ARG A 248 -14.85 -10.92 16.11
CA ARG A 248 -13.96 -11.24 14.99
C ARG A 248 -14.70 -11.97 13.87
N LEU A 249 -15.42 -13.05 14.19
CA LEU A 249 -16.16 -13.82 13.18
C LEU A 249 -17.13 -12.94 12.36
N ARG A 250 -17.85 -12.03 13.01
CA ARG A 250 -18.77 -11.12 12.33
C ARG A 250 -18.02 -10.09 11.47
N LEU A 251 -16.92 -9.53 11.97
CA LEU A 251 -16.09 -8.59 11.21
C LEU A 251 -15.40 -9.26 10.01
N GLU A 252 -14.97 -10.52 10.14
CA GLU A 252 -14.42 -11.32 9.04
C GLU A 252 -15.46 -11.51 7.94
N ALA A 253 -16.68 -11.90 8.29
CA ALA A 253 -17.78 -12.01 7.32
C ALA A 253 -18.09 -10.68 6.63
N MET A 254 -18.03 -9.55 7.36
CA MET A 254 -18.16 -8.22 6.76
C MET A 254 -17.03 -7.90 5.78
N CYS A 255 -15.79 -8.23 6.15
CA CYS A 255 -14.61 -8.04 5.30
C CYS A 255 -14.70 -8.88 4.02
N GLU A 256 -15.07 -10.15 4.13
CA GLU A 256 -15.29 -11.06 2.99
C GLU A 256 -16.37 -10.52 2.05
N LYS A 257 -17.48 -10.03 2.60
CA LYS A 257 -18.56 -9.41 1.81
C LYS A 257 -18.06 -8.16 1.07
N ALA A 258 -17.27 -7.31 1.73
CA ALA A 258 -16.69 -6.12 1.11
C ALA A 258 -15.73 -6.50 -0.04
N GLN A 259 -14.86 -7.49 0.18
CA GLN A 259 -13.96 -8.00 -0.85
C GLN A 259 -14.71 -8.61 -2.04
N ALA A 260 -15.76 -9.38 -1.78
CA ALA A 260 -16.60 -9.96 -2.84
C ALA A 260 -17.27 -8.86 -3.68
N GLY A 261 -17.78 -7.81 -3.03
CA GLY A 261 -18.34 -6.63 -3.72
C GLY A 261 -17.30 -5.91 -4.59
N ALA A 262 -16.07 -5.72 -4.08
CA ALA A 262 -14.99 -5.11 -4.84
C ALA A 262 -14.60 -5.97 -6.06
N ARG A 263 -14.45 -7.29 -5.90
CA ARG A 263 -14.16 -8.22 -7.00
C ARG A 263 -15.26 -8.22 -8.05
N ALA A 264 -16.52 -8.24 -7.64
CA ALA A 264 -17.66 -8.20 -8.57
C ALA A 264 -17.68 -6.88 -9.38
N SER A 265 -17.32 -5.76 -8.75
CA SER A 265 -17.25 -4.45 -9.41
C SER A 265 -16.12 -4.36 -10.44
N LEU A 266 -15.02 -5.10 -10.23
CA LEU A 266 -13.86 -5.14 -11.13
C LEU A 266 -13.97 -6.19 -12.24
N ALA A 267 -14.85 -7.19 -12.09
CA ALA A 267 -15.00 -8.28 -13.06
C ALA A 267 -15.25 -7.80 -14.51
N PRO A 268 -16.07 -6.78 -14.80
CA PRO A 268 -16.25 -6.26 -16.16
C PRO A 268 -14.97 -5.68 -16.77
N LEU A 269 -14.14 -5.02 -15.95
CA LEU A 269 -12.87 -4.44 -16.39
C LEU A 269 -11.83 -5.53 -16.67
N GLN A 270 -11.81 -6.60 -15.86
CA GLN A 270 -10.97 -7.77 -16.10
C GLN A 270 -11.33 -8.48 -17.40
N GLN A 271 -12.61 -8.54 -17.76
CA GLN A 271 -13.06 -9.10 -19.04
C GLN A 271 -12.60 -8.26 -20.24
N LEU A 272 -12.45 -6.94 -20.07
CA LEU A 272 -11.92 -6.06 -21.11
C LEU A 272 -10.39 -6.17 -21.27
N ALA A 273 -9.68 -6.50 -20.19
CA ALA A 273 -8.23 -6.68 -20.18
C ALA A 273 -7.76 -8.06 -20.67
N ALA A 274 -8.65 -9.05 -20.73
CA ALA A 274 -8.32 -10.37 -21.27
C ALA A 274 -7.96 -10.25 -22.77
N PRO A 275 -6.83 -10.82 -23.23
CA PRO A 275 -6.46 -10.77 -24.64
C PRO A 275 -7.55 -11.46 -25.45
N ARG A 276 -8.22 -10.71 -26.35
CA ARG A 276 -9.14 -11.29 -27.33
C ARG A 276 -8.34 -12.28 -28.18
N ARG A 277 -8.63 -13.56 -28.01
CA ARG A 277 -8.07 -14.64 -28.84
C ARG A 277 -8.62 -14.56 -30.25
#